data_AF-A0A920R871-F1
#
_entry.id   AF-A0A920R871-F1
#
_cell.length_a   1.000
_cell.length_b   1.000
_cell.length_c   1.000
_cell.angle_alpha   90.00
_cell.angle_beta   90.00
_cell.angle_gamma   90.00
#
_symmetry.space_group_name_H-M   'P 1'
#
loop_
_entity.id
_entity.type
_entity.pdbx_description
1 polymer ?
#
loop_
_entity_poly.entity_id
_entity_poly.type
_entity_poly.pdbx_seq_one_letter_code
_entity_poly.pdbx_strand_id
1 'polypeptide(L)'
;MNPVDDRKQQLTRRSFLSLSSTCLGAAALNSLLAQDSFAQTGQAFGGLSGLPHFAPKAKRVIYLFQSGGPSQHELWDYKPKLKDLVGEELPLRFAAISG
;
A
#
# COMPACT_ATOMS: atom_id res chain seq x y z
N MET A 1 -24.23 -36.93 -19.81
CA MET A 1 -22.93 -36.24 -19.82
C MET A 1 -21.89 -37.23 -20.29
N ASN A 2 -21.08 -36.91 -21.29
CA ASN A 2 -20.01 -37.83 -21.73
C ASN A 2 -18.78 -37.64 -20.81
N PRO A 3 -18.29 -38.70 -20.15
CA PRO A 3 -17.18 -38.60 -19.19
C PRO A 3 -15.85 -38.16 -19.82
N VAL A 4 -15.71 -38.22 -21.15
CA VAL A 4 -14.55 -37.70 -21.87
C VAL A 4 -14.56 -36.18 -21.93
N ASP A 5 -15.73 -35.56 -22.07
CA ASP A 5 -15.86 -34.12 -22.23
C ASP A 5 -15.70 -33.38 -20.89
N ASP A 6 -16.18 -33.98 -19.79
CA ASP A 6 -15.92 -33.48 -18.42
C ASP A 6 -14.42 -33.44 -18.12
N ARG A 7 -13.69 -34.48 -18.52
CA ARG A 7 -12.23 -34.56 -18.32
C ARG A 7 -11.50 -33.46 -19.10
N LYS A 8 -11.93 -33.18 -20.34
CA LYS A 8 -11.37 -32.09 -21.14
C LYS A 8 -11.63 -30.73 -20.49
N GLN A 9 -12.81 -30.53 -19.90
CA GLN A 9 -13.13 -29.28 -19.18
C GLN A 9 -12.28 -29.10 -17.93
N GLN A 10 -12.03 -30.16 -17.17
CA GLN A 10 -11.16 -30.14 -15.99
C GLN A 10 -9.69 -29.86 -16.34
N LEU A 11 -9.23 -30.29 -17.51
CA LEU A 11 -7.87 -30.04 -18.00
C LEU A 11 -7.66 -28.63 -18.58
N THR A 12 -8.71 -27.80 -18.68
CA THR A 12 -8.53 -26.43 -19.16
C THR A 12 -7.80 -25.57 -18.12
N ARG A 13 -6.94 -24.67 -18.61
CA ARG A 13 -6.23 -23.68 -17.76
C ARG A 13 -7.20 -22.88 -16.89
N ARG A 14 -8.37 -22.52 -17.43
CA ARG A 14 -9.40 -21.77 -16.70
C ARG A 14 -9.94 -22.56 -15.51
N SER A 15 -10.30 -23.83 -15.70
CA SER A 15 -10.79 -24.69 -14.62
C SER A 15 -9.73 -24.92 -13.54
N PHE A 16 -8.48 -25.16 -13.96
CA PHE A 16 -7.35 -25.30 -13.04
C PHE A 16 -7.15 -24.04 -12.19
N LEU A 17 -7.02 -22.87 -12.83
CA LEU A 17 -6.81 -21.60 -12.11
C LEU A 17 -8.00 -21.24 -11.21
N SER A 18 -9.23 -21.48 -11.67
CA SER A 18 -10.45 -21.23 -10.89
C SER A 18 -10.55 -22.12 -9.64
N LEU A 19 -10.14 -23.39 -9.76
CA LEU A 19 -10.13 -24.32 -8.63
C LEU A 19 -9.00 -23.97 -7.65
N SER A 20 -7.78 -23.75 -8.16
CA SER A 20 -6.62 -23.41 -7.34
C SER A 20 -6.80 -22.09 -6.58
N SER A 21 -7.38 -21.05 -7.20
CA SER A 21 -7.63 -19.76 -6.52
C SER A 21 -8.59 -19.91 -5.34
N THR A 22 -9.58 -20.78 -5.47
CA THR A 22 -10.56 -21.04 -4.39
C THR A 22 -9.91 -21.74 -3.21
N CYS A 23 -9.07 -22.75 -3.45
CA CYS A 23 -8.33 -23.45 -2.39
C CYS A 23 -7.32 -22.52 -1.68
N LEU A 24 -6.57 -21.72 -2.44
CA LEU A 24 -5.63 -20.75 -1.88
C LEU A 24 -6.35 -19.67 -1.06
N GLY A 25 -7.49 -19.18 -1.56
CA GLY A 25 -8.33 -18.22 -0.85
C GLY A 25 -8.87 -18.79 0.46
N ALA A 26 -9.34 -20.04 0.46
CA ALA A 26 -9.80 -20.72 1.68
C ALA A 26 -8.68 -20.89 2.71
N ALA A 27 -7.46 -21.26 2.27
CA ALA A 27 -6.30 -21.37 3.14
C ALA A 27 -5.88 -20.00 3.73
N ALA A 28 -5.89 -18.95 2.92
CA ALA A 28 -5.61 -17.58 3.37
C ALA A 28 -6.66 -17.08 4.38
N LEU A 29 -7.94 -17.33 4.11
CA LEU A 29 -9.03 -16.99 5.02
C LEU A 29 -8.88 -17.73 6.36
N ASN A 30 -8.58 -19.03 6.32
CA ASN A 30 -8.33 -19.81 7.53
C ASN A 30 -7.13 -19.26 8.31
N SER A 31 -6.07 -18.81 7.63
CA SER A 31 -4.92 -18.18 8.29
C SER A 31 -5.30 -16.89 9.02
N LEU A 32 -6.12 -16.03 8.40
CA LEU A 32 -6.60 -14.80 9.04
C LEU A 32 -7.53 -15.09 10.22
N LEU A 33 -8.51 -15.98 10.05
CA LEU A 33 -9.43 -16.36 11.12
C LEU A 33 -8.72 -17.10 12.26
N ALA A 34 -7.67 -17.89 11.96
CA ALA A 34 -6.85 -18.52 12.99
C ALA A 34 -6.10 -17.47 13.81
N GLN A 35 -5.54 -16.44 13.18
CA GLN A 35 -4.91 -15.30 13.89
C GLN A 35 -5.92 -14.60 14.82
N ASP A 36 -7.14 -14.33 14.34
CA ASP A 36 -8.20 -13.74 15.16
C ASP A 36 -8.67 -14.67 16.30
N SER A 37 -8.68 -15.99 16.06
CA SER A 37 -9.05 -16.99 17.07
C SER A 37 -7.99 -17.12 18.17
N PHE A 38 -6.70 -17.01 17.83
CA PHE A 38 -5.62 -16.93 18.83
C PHE A 38 -5.60 -15.59 19.57
N ALA A 39 -6.14 -14.51 18.99
CA ALA A 39 -6.32 -13.24 19.71
C ALA A 39 -7.40 -13.31 20.80
N GLN A 40 -8.32 -14.30 20.75
CA GLN A 40 -9.33 -14.55 21.78
C GLN A 40 -8.82 -15.41 22.96
N THR A 41 -7.71 -16.14 22.82
CA THR A 41 -7.10 -16.87 23.94
C THR A 41 -6.29 -15.93 24.82
N GLY A 42 -6.98 -15.01 25.51
CA GLY A 42 -6.72 -14.56 26.87
C GLY A 42 -5.28 -14.32 27.35
N GLN A 43 -4.31 -14.06 26.48
CA GLN A 43 -3.12 -13.35 26.88
C GLN A 43 -3.56 -11.89 26.97
N ALA A 44 -3.94 -11.49 28.18
CA ALA A 44 -4.04 -10.09 28.50
C ALA A 44 -2.82 -9.41 27.89
N PHE A 45 -3.04 -8.41 27.03
CA PHE A 45 -2.02 -7.44 26.67
C PHE A 45 -1.68 -6.61 27.94
N GLY A 46 -1.26 -7.27 29.02
CA GLY A 46 -0.33 -6.67 29.95
C GLY A 46 0.93 -6.46 29.14
N GLY A 47 1.36 -5.20 29.04
CA GLY A 47 2.51 -4.80 28.24
C GLY A 47 3.66 -5.79 28.40
N LEU A 48 4.38 -6.06 27.30
CA LEU A 48 5.54 -6.95 27.24
C LEU A 48 6.27 -6.95 28.60
N SER A 49 6.41 -8.12 29.23
CA SER A 49 7.12 -8.23 30.51
C SER A 49 8.53 -7.66 30.35
N GLY A 50 8.76 -6.44 30.84
CA GLY A 50 9.98 -5.67 30.62
C GLY A 50 9.78 -4.28 30.01
N LEU A 51 8.57 -3.89 29.59
CA LEU A 51 8.28 -2.50 29.22
C LEU A 51 8.15 -1.65 30.49
N PRO A 52 8.93 -0.56 30.63
CA PRO A 52 8.80 0.33 31.78
C PRO A 52 7.41 0.96 31.80
N HIS A 53 6.70 0.87 32.92
CA HIS A 53 5.43 1.59 33.18
C HIS A 53 5.59 3.13 33.24
N PHE A 54 6.75 3.66 32.86
CA PHE A 54 7.03 5.09 32.82
C PHE A 54 6.58 5.67 31.48
N ALA A 55 5.98 6.86 31.53
CA ALA A 55 5.59 7.59 30.33
C ALA A 55 6.81 7.76 29.41
N PRO A 56 6.77 7.32 28.14
CA PRO A 56 7.91 7.38 27.25
C PRO A 56 8.27 8.86 26.97
N LYS A 57 9.47 9.27 27.39
CA LYS A 57 10.02 10.60 27.04
C LYS A 57 10.62 10.52 25.64
N ALA A 58 9.95 11.11 24.65
CA ALA A 58 10.46 11.16 23.28
C ALA A 58 11.80 11.93 23.25
N LYS A 59 12.91 11.20 23.13
CA LYS A 59 14.28 11.77 23.16
C LYS A 59 14.82 12.11 21.77
N ARG A 60 14.24 11.53 20.70
CA ARG A 60 14.67 11.71 19.31
C ARG A 60 13.46 11.70 18.40
N VAL A 61 13.37 12.69 17.52
CA VAL A 61 12.32 12.82 16.49
C VAL A 61 13.01 12.66 15.15
N ILE A 62 12.56 11.71 14.33
CA ILE A 62 13.02 11.55 12.96
C ILE A 62 12.04 12.33 12.08
N TYR A 63 12.50 13.47 11.54
CA TYR A 63 11.73 14.27 10.60
C TYR A 63 12.18 13.95 9.17
N LEU A 64 11.30 13.36 8.38
CA LEU A 64 11.56 12.97 7.01
C LEU A 64 10.91 13.99 6.08
N PHE A 65 11.72 14.83 5.43
CA PHE A 65 11.24 15.71 4.37
C PHE A 65 11.41 14.98 3.02
N GLN A 66 10.30 14.52 2.46
CA GLN A 66 10.28 13.86 1.15
C GLN A 66 9.92 14.91 0.08
N SER A 67 10.93 15.62 -0.42
CA SER A 67 10.82 16.70 -1.42
C SER A 67 10.57 16.20 -2.84
N GLY A 68 9.67 15.24 -3.01
CA GLY A 68 9.41 14.59 -4.31
C GLY A 68 7.93 14.42 -4.65
N GLY A 69 7.01 14.80 -3.76
CA GLY A 69 5.58 14.79 -4.06
C GLY A 69 5.19 15.99 -4.92
N PRO A 70 4.33 15.82 -5.94
CA PRO A 70 3.75 16.96 -6.64
C PRO A 70 3.11 17.89 -5.62
N SER A 71 3.42 19.19 -5.69
CA SER A 71 2.86 20.14 -4.74
C SER A 71 1.33 20.15 -4.84
N GLN A 72 0.62 20.47 -3.74
CA GLN A 72 -0.85 20.56 -3.75
C GLN A 72 -1.37 21.45 -4.90
N HIS A 73 -0.57 22.43 -5.32
CA HIS A 73 -0.89 23.35 -6.40
C HIS A 73 -0.71 22.78 -7.82
N GLU A 74 0.03 21.69 -7.98
CA GLU A 74 0.32 21.05 -9.27
C GLU A 74 -0.59 19.86 -9.59
N LEU A 75 -1.29 19.32 -8.58
CA LEU A 75 -2.00 18.05 -8.74
C LEU A 75 -3.35 18.16 -9.47
N TRP A 76 -4.02 19.31 -9.39
CA TRP A 76 -5.42 19.46 -9.83
C TRP A 76 -5.67 20.61 -10.81
N ASP A 77 -4.63 21.30 -11.27
CA ASP A 77 -4.77 22.45 -12.16
C ASP A 77 -4.15 22.14 -13.53
N TYR A 78 -5.00 22.12 -14.56
CA TYR A 78 -4.57 21.89 -15.94
C TYR A 78 -3.89 23.15 -16.48
N LYS A 79 -2.56 23.11 -16.56
CA LYS A 79 -1.72 24.22 -17.02
C LYS A 79 -1.13 23.94 -18.41
N PRO A 80 -1.90 24.08 -19.52
CA PRO A 80 -1.45 23.71 -20.87
C PRO A 80 -0.27 24.56 -21.34
N LYS A 81 -0.25 25.84 -20.97
CA LYS A 81 0.82 26.79 -21.34
C LYS A 81 2.18 26.39 -20.76
N LEU A 82 2.24 25.60 -19.68
CA LEU A 82 3.53 25.14 -19.15
C LEU A 82 4.26 24.21 -20.14
N LYS A 83 3.54 23.53 -21.04
CA LYS A 83 4.17 22.70 -22.08
C LYS A 83 4.94 23.55 -23.10
N ASP A 84 4.43 24.73 -23.40
CA ASP A 84 5.02 25.63 -24.38
C ASP A 84 6.23 26.39 -23.80
N LEU A 85 6.25 26.55 -22.47
CA LEU A 85 7.29 27.29 -21.73
C LEU A 85 8.41 26.37 -21.20
N VAL A 86 8.45 25.09 -21.60
CA VAL A 86 9.51 24.15 -21.17
C VAL A 86 10.84 24.57 -21.80
N GLY A 87 11.80 24.95 -20.95
CA GLY A 87 13.14 25.35 -21.39
C GLY A 87 13.29 26.83 -21.73
N GLU A 88 12.23 27.64 -21.57
CA GLU A 88 12.36 29.10 -21.63
C GLU A 88 13.03 29.62 -20.36
N GLU A 89 13.91 30.59 -20.53
CA GLU A 89 14.55 31.28 -19.42
C GLU A 89 13.50 32.10 -18.64
N LEU A 90 13.56 32.03 -17.31
CA LEU A 90 12.62 32.77 -16.47
C LEU A 90 12.73 34.27 -16.76
N PRO A 91 11.61 34.98 -16.96
CA PRO A 91 11.67 36.39 -17.29
C PRO A 91 12.34 37.17 -16.15
N LEU A 92 13.25 38.08 -16.52
CA LEU A 92 14.14 38.84 -15.62
C LEU A 92 13.44 39.49 -14.42
N ARG A 93 12.14 39.78 -14.50
CA ARG A 93 11.33 40.31 -13.40
C ARG A 93 11.30 39.41 -12.15
N PHE A 94 11.52 38.11 -12.30
CA PHE A 94 11.56 37.16 -11.17
C PHE A 94 12.98 36.94 -10.62
N ALA A 95 14.02 37.24 -11.40
CA ALA A 95 15.42 37.08 -10.99
C ALA A 95 15.91 38.16 -10.02
N ALA A 96 15.21 39.30 -9.93
CA ALA A 96 15.61 40.45 -9.11
C ALA A 96 15.26 40.34 -7.61
N ILE A 97 14.63 39.26 -7.15
CA ILE A 97 14.21 39.08 -5.74
C ILE A 97 15.14 38.14 -4.96
N SER A 98 16.19 37.58 -5.59
CA SER A 98 17.18 36.71 -4.91
C SER A 98 18.52 37.42 -4.67
N GLY A 99 18.48 38.65 -4.13
CA GLY A 99 19.64 39.42 -3.67
C GLY A 99 19.39 39.98 -2.28
#